data_AF-Q9BZ79-F1
#
_entry.id   AF-Q9BZ79-F1
#
_cell.length_a   1.000
_cell.length_b   1.000
_cell.length_c   1.000
_cell.angle_alpha   90.00
_cell.angle_beta   90.00
_cell.angle_gamma   90.00
#
_symmetry.space_group_name_H-M   'P 1'
#
loop_
_entity.id
_entity.type
_entity.pdbx_description
1 polymer ?
#
loop_
_entity_poly.entity_id
_entity_poly.type
_entity_poly.pdbx_seq_one_letter_code
_entity_poly.pdbx_strand_id
1 'polypeptide(L)'
;TYTGYFPMIFRKAREFIEILFGISLTEVDPDHFYVFVNTLDLTCEGSLSDEQGMPQNRLLILILSVIFIKGNCASEEVIWEVLNAIGVCA
;
A
#
# COMPACT_ATOMS: atom_id res chain seq x y z
N THR A 1 -5.94 24.17 -13.29
CA THR A 1 -4.56 23.62 -13.25
C THR A 1 -4.38 22.89 -11.93
N TYR A 2 -4.18 21.57 -11.96
CA TYR A 2 -4.08 20.71 -10.76
C TYR A 2 -2.82 20.93 -9.92
N THR A 3 -1.90 21.77 -10.39
CA THR A 3 -0.60 22.07 -9.77
C THR A 3 -0.71 22.62 -8.34
N GLY A 4 -1.77 23.36 -8.01
CA GLY A 4 -2.00 23.85 -6.64
C GLY A 4 -2.42 22.76 -5.63
N TYR A 5 -2.99 21.65 -6.11
CA TYR A 5 -3.40 20.53 -5.25
C TYR A 5 -2.32 19.45 -5.13
N PHE A 6 -1.26 19.54 -5.93
CA PHE A 6 -0.19 18.56 -5.96
C PHE A 6 0.37 18.22 -4.57
N PRO A 7 0.66 19.18 -3.66
CA PRO A 7 1.15 18.84 -2.33
C PRO A 7 0.17 17.99 -1.52
N MET A 8 -1.14 18.28 -1.65
CA MET A 8 -2.17 17.54 -0.91
C MET A 8 -2.38 16.14 -1.47
N ILE A 9 -2.38 16.00 -2.80
CA ILE A 9 -2.51 14.71 -3.49
C ILE A 9 -1.29 13.85 -3.23
N PHE A 10 -0.09 14.41 -3.36
CA PHE A 10 1.17 13.71 -3.12
C PHE A 10 1.29 13.21 -1.68
N ARG A 11 0.92 14.05 -0.70
CA ARG A 11 0.85 13.63 0.71
C ARG A 11 -0.11 12.45 0.90
N LYS A 12 -1.31 12.52 0.32
CA LYS A 12 -2.30 11.43 0.44
C LYS A 12 -1.82 10.15 -0.23
N ALA A 13 -1.20 10.25 -1.41
CA ALA A 13 -0.61 9.11 -2.10
C ALA A 13 0.52 8.46 -1.29
N ARG A 14 1.39 9.27 -0.67
CA ARG A 14 2.44 8.77 0.22
C ARG A 14 1.87 8.02 1.43
N GLU A 15 0.91 8.62 2.13
CA GLU A 15 0.21 7.96 3.26
C GLU A 15 -0.40 6.62 2.81
N PHE A 16 -1.00 6.59 1.62
CA PHE A 16 -1.55 5.36 1.06
C PHE A 16 -0.50 4.31 0.77
N ILE A 17 0.64 4.67 0.17
CA ILE A 17 1.69 3.71 -0.17
C ILE A 17 2.33 3.13 1.10
N GLU A 18 2.54 3.98 2.12
CA GLU A 18 3.01 3.56 3.44
C GLU A 18 2.03 2.60 4.11
N ILE A 19 0.73 2.91 4.09
CA ILE A 19 -0.29 2.07 4.72
C ILE A 19 -0.54 0.79 3.93
N LEU A 20 -0.73 0.83 2.61
CA LEU A 20 -1.14 -0.32 1.78
C LEU A 20 -0.01 -1.32 1.59
N PHE A 21 1.20 -0.82 1.34
CA PHE A 21 2.34 -1.64 0.93
C PHE A 21 3.42 -1.74 2.00
N GLY A 22 3.32 -0.97 3.08
CA GLY A 22 4.39 -0.88 4.07
C GLY A 22 5.66 -0.26 3.50
N ILE A 23 5.53 0.61 2.51
CA ILE A 23 6.65 1.24 1.80
C ILE A 23 6.62 2.74 2.07
N SER A 24 7.69 3.30 2.61
CA SER A 24 7.84 4.75 2.77
C SER A 24 8.49 5.39 1.56
N LEU A 25 8.00 6.56 1.21
CA LEU A 25 8.57 7.41 0.18
C LEU A 25 9.45 8.48 0.86
N THR A 26 10.77 8.31 0.77
CA THR A 26 11.74 9.18 1.44
C THR A 26 12.42 10.09 0.42
N GLU A 27 12.51 11.38 0.73
CA GLU A 27 13.23 12.38 -0.07
C GLU A 27 14.74 12.22 0.14
N VAL A 28 15.50 12.16 -0.94
CA VAL A 28 16.95 11.90 -0.90
C VAL A 28 17.78 13.06 -1.42
N ASP A 29 17.16 14.02 -2.09
CA ASP A 29 17.87 15.12 -2.75
C ASP A 29 17.03 16.40 -2.78
N PRO A 30 17.66 17.59 -2.68
CA PRO A 30 16.98 18.89 -2.75
C PRO A 30 16.20 19.15 -4.05
N ASP A 31 16.48 18.44 -5.14
CA ASP A 31 15.71 18.51 -6.39
C ASP A 31 14.45 17.63 -6.38
N HIS A 32 13.92 17.31 -5.19
CA HIS A 32 12.71 16.50 -4.99
C HIS A 32 12.79 15.09 -5.59
N PHE A 33 13.96 14.45 -5.46
CA PHE A 33 14.08 13.02 -5.76
C PHE A 33 13.61 12.19 -4.56
N TYR A 34 12.78 11.19 -4.82
CA TYR A 34 12.24 10.30 -3.81
C TYR A 34 12.58 8.84 -4.11
N VAL A 35 12.88 8.07 -3.06
CA VAL A 35 13.09 6.62 -3.14
C VAL A 35 12.06 5.88 -2.30
N PHE A 36 11.66 4.71 -2.78
CA PHE A 36 10.82 3.79 -2.03
C PHE A 36 11.68 2.96 -1.09
N VAL A 37 11.37 3.03 0.21
CA VAL A 37 12.03 2.26 1.27
C VAL A 37 11.01 1.32 1.89
N ASN A 38 11.29 0.04 1.92
CA ASN A 38 10.42 -0.90 2.63
C ASN A 38 10.52 -0.63 4.14
N THR A 39 9.43 -0.17 4.76
CA THR A 39 9.36 0.15 6.19
C THR A 39 8.90 -1.00 7.06
N LEU A 40 8.26 -2.00 6.45
CA LEU A 40 8.10 -3.28 7.10
C LEU A 40 9.47 -3.96 6.96
N ASP A 41 10.19 -4.10 8.08
CA ASP A 41 11.41 -4.91 8.21
C ASP A 41 11.09 -6.41 8.00
N LEU A 42 10.45 -6.70 6.87
CA LEU A 42 10.28 -8.01 6.27
C LEU A 42 11.63 -8.36 5.64
N THR A 43 12.67 -8.45 6.47
CA THR A 43 13.61 -9.54 6.25
C THR A 43 12.73 -10.78 6.12
N CYS A 44 12.89 -11.43 4.98
CA CYS A 44 12.26 -12.67 4.64
C CYS A 44 12.76 -13.76 5.60
N GLU A 45 12.40 -13.67 6.88
CA GLU A 45 12.80 -14.60 7.93
C GLU A 45 11.54 -15.31 8.41
N GLY A 46 10.99 -16.08 7.49
CA GLY A 46 9.79 -16.86 7.68
C GLY A 46 9.76 -18.01 6.68
N SER A 47 10.82 -18.82 6.71
CA SER A 47 10.91 -20.16 6.12
C SER A 47 10.71 -20.27 4.60
N LEU A 48 11.81 -20.63 3.95
CA LEU A 48 11.80 -21.37 2.69
C LEU A 48 10.97 -22.66 2.86
N SER A 49 9.68 -22.60 2.58
CA SER A 49 8.88 -23.79 2.26
C SER A 49 7.71 -23.41 1.34
N ASP A 50 8.02 -23.42 0.04
CA ASP A 50 7.20 -24.00 -1.03
C ASP A 50 5.76 -23.58 -1.29
N GLU A 51 5.32 -22.40 -0.86
CA GLU A 51 4.00 -21.90 -1.31
C GLU A 51 4.13 -20.45 -1.74
N GLN A 52 3.98 -20.19 -3.04
CA GLN A 52 4.00 -18.90 -3.73
C GLN A 52 2.82 -18.00 -3.29
N GLY A 53 2.68 -17.71 -2.00
CA GLY A 53 1.64 -16.87 -1.43
C GLY A 53 2.17 -15.49 -1.09
N MET A 54 1.41 -14.44 -1.42
CA MET A 54 1.62 -13.12 -0.81
C MET A 54 1.73 -13.29 0.70
N PRO A 55 2.74 -12.70 1.38
CA PRO A 55 2.84 -12.82 2.83
C PRO A 55 1.52 -12.34 3.43
N GLN A 56 0.86 -13.18 4.24
CA GLN A 56 -0.49 -12.97 4.75
C GLN A 56 -0.66 -11.59 5.40
N ASN A 57 0.43 -11.03 5.94
CA ASN A 57 0.49 -9.68 6.51
C ASN A 57 0.22 -8.57 5.48
N ARG A 58 0.63 -8.72 4.20
CA ARG A 58 0.39 -7.72 3.15
C ARG A 58 -1.06 -7.68 2.69
N LEU A 59 -1.68 -8.85 2.49
CA LEU A 59 -3.11 -8.92 2.11
C LEU A 59 -4.01 -8.37 3.22
N LEU A 60 -3.68 -8.68 4.48
CA LEU A 60 -4.43 -8.15 5.62
C LEU A 60 -4.35 -6.61 5.69
N ILE A 61 -3.16 -6.04 5.56
CA ILE A 61 -2.92 -4.59 5.56
C ILE A 61 -3.70 -3.91 4.41
N LEU A 62 -3.70 -4.53 3.23
CA LEU A 62 -4.42 -4.07 2.05
C LEU A 62 -5.96 -4.08 2.25
N ILE A 63 -6.51 -5.12 2.86
CA ILE A 63 -7.95 -5.17 3.17
C ILE A 63 -8.31 -4.11 4.22
N LEU A 64 -7.52 -3.98 5.30
CA LEU A 64 -7.75 -3.00 6.36
C LEU A 64 -7.70 -1.56 5.84
N SER A 65 -6.83 -1.27 4.89
CA SER A 65 -6.72 0.04 4.28
C SER A 65 -7.88 0.36 3.34
N VAL A 66 -8.41 -0.61 2.57
CA VAL A 66 -9.66 -0.42 1.82
C VAL A 66 -10.82 -0.09 2.76
N ILE A 67 -10.94 -0.80 3.89
CA ILE A 67 -11.95 -0.53 4.92
C ILE A 67 -11.78 0.89 5.49
N PHE A 68 -10.54 1.29 5.79
CA PHE A 68 -10.23 2.63 6.30
C PHE A 68 -10.61 3.72 5.29
N ILE A 69 -10.26 3.56 4.01
CA ILE A 69 -10.63 4.48 2.91
C ILE A 69 -12.14 4.68 2.83
N LYS A 70 -12.91 3.60 3.04
CA LYS A 70 -14.37 3.61 2.93
C LYS A 70 -15.08 4.17 4.17
N GLY A 71 -14.33 4.60 5.20
CA GLY A 71 -14.89 5.16 6.43
C GLY A 71 -15.13 4.11 7.52
N ASN A 72 -14.18 3.18 7.67
CA ASN A 72 -14.16 2.08 8.65
C ASN A 72 -15.17 0.94 8.40
N CYS A 73 -15.86 0.94 7.26
CA CYS A 73 -16.74 -0.14 6.85
C CYS A 73 -16.75 -0.26 5.32
N ALA A 74 -16.58 -1.47 4.80
CA ALA A 74 -16.70 -1.78 3.38
C ALA A 74 -17.42 -3.12 3.23
N SER A 75 -18.25 -3.26 2.19
CA SER A 75 -18.84 -4.55 1.84
C SER A 75 -17.81 -5.45 1.17
N GLU A 76 -18.04 -6.76 1.22
CA GLU A 76 -17.11 -7.74 0.64
C GLU A 76 -16.91 -7.51 -0.87
N GLU A 77 -17.97 -7.10 -1.57
CA GLU A 77 -17.93 -6.82 -3.01
C GLU A 77 -16.99 -5.68 -3.33
N VAL A 78 -17.00 -4.61 -2.53
CA VAL A 78 -16.11 -3.45 -2.70
C VAL A 78 -14.65 -3.85 -2.43
N ILE A 79 -14.42 -4.72 -1.45
CA ILE A 79 -13.08 -5.24 -1.16
C ILE A 79 -12.59 -6.08 -2.35
N TRP A 80 -13.41 -6.99 -2.86
CA TRP A 80 -13.08 -7.82 -4.03
C TRP A 80 -12.86 -7.01 -5.31
N GLU A 81 -13.63 -5.96 -5.56
CA GLU A 81 -13.42 -5.07 -6.70
C GLU A 81 -12.02 -4.43 -6.66
N VAL A 82 -11.60 -3.94 -5.49
CA VAL A 82 -10.27 -3.33 -5.33
C VAL A 82 -9.17 -4.39 -5.43
N LEU A 83 -9.34 -5.57 -4.83
CA LEU A 83 -8.38 -6.68 -4.91
C LEU A 83 -8.21 -7.18 -6.35
N ASN A 84 -9.30 -7.36 -7.09
CA ASN A 84 -9.27 -7.77 -8.49
C ASN A 84 -8.59 -6.70 -9.37
N ALA A 85 -8.79 -5.41 -9.09
CA ALA A 85 -8.16 -4.31 -9.84
C ALA A 85 -6.62 -4.29 -9.72
N ILE A 86 -6.06 -4.88 -8.66
CA ILE A 86 -4.61 -5.00 -8.43
C ILE A 86 -4.07 -6.42 -8.71
N GLY A 87 -4.89 -7.27 -9.34
CA GLY A 87 -4.49 -8.61 -9.77
C GLY A 87 -4.48 -9.68 -8.67
N VAL A 88 -5.11 -9.41 -7.52
CA VAL A 88 -5.39 -10.43 -6.51
C VAL A 88 -6.69 -11.11 -6.90
N CYS A 89 -6.56 -12.32 -7.44
CA CYS A 89 -7.67 -13.19 -7.79
C CYS A 89 -7.76 -14.34 -6.78
N ALA A 90 -8.99 -14.79 -6.50
CA ALA A 90 -9.25 -16.04 -5.78
C ALA A 90 -9.04 -17.27 -6.67
#